data_AF-A0A850KWY9-F1
#
_entry.id   AF-A0A850KWY9-F1
#
_cell.length_a   1.000
_cell.length_b   1.000
_cell.length_c   1.000
_cell.angle_alpha   90.00
_cell.angle_beta   90.00
_cell.angle_gamma   90.00
#
_symmetry.space_group_name_H-M   'P 1'
#
loop_
_entity.id
_entity.type
_entity.pdbx_description
1 polymer ?
#
loop_
_entity_poly.entity_id
_entity_poly.type
_entity_poly.pdbx_seq_one_letter_code
_entity_poly.pdbx_strand_id
1 'polypeptide(L)'
;MSKPVNSVFFVTLFVGLFALSMLLLTACQQQQIKKDIEVKDAWLRAMPEGSRSTAGFMTIINNTNKPLIFKDVEVSWARHAMLHESKVVDGMAKMLHLDDLTIEDQMSFEPGAKHIMIMGVREPLMLGKSYNILLHFEGLEPLEINFEVRHAN
;
A
#
# COMPACT_ATOMS: atom_id res chain seq x y z
N MET A 1 -41.86 -30.13 -58.66
CA MET A 1 -40.64 -30.96 -58.58
C MET A 1 -39.44 -30.01 -58.49
N SER A 2 -38.43 -30.38 -57.69
CA SER A 2 -37.07 -29.79 -57.51
C SER A 2 -36.83 -28.51 -56.68
N LYS A 3 -36.51 -28.79 -55.39
CA LYS A 3 -35.41 -28.31 -54.50
C LYS A 3 -35.37 -26.86 -53.93
N PRO A 4 -35.19 -26.73 -52.60
CA PRO A 4 -34.79 -25.49 -51.93
C PRO A 4 -33.26 -25.39 -51.86
N VAL A 5 -32.70 -24.18 -51.96
CA VAL A 5 -31.26 -23.95 -51.74
C VAL A 5 -31.04 -22.65 -50.96
N ASN A 6 -30.40 -22.81 -49.79
CA ASN A 6 -29.58 -21.85 -49.04
C ASN A 6 -30.24 -20.77 -48.16
N SER A 7 -30.71 -21.19 -46.97
CA SER A 7 -30.91 -20.30 -45.81
C SER A 7 -29.76 -20.35 -44.80
N VAL A 8 -28.71 -21.16 -45.03
CA VAL A 8 -27.70 -21.50 -44.01
C VAL A 8 -26.48 -20.58 -44.01
N PHE A 9 -26.25 -19.79 -45.07
CA PHE A 9 -25.03 -18.97 -45.19
C PHE A 9 -25.09 -17.59 -44.50
N PHE A 10 -26.27 -17.07 -44.17
CA PHE A 10 -26.40 -15.73 -43.60
C PHE A 10 -26.33 -15.69 -42.06
N VAL A 11 -26.54 -16.82 -41.38
CA VAL A 11 -26.62 -16.86 -39.91
C VAL A 11 -25.23 -16.94 -39.26
N THR A 12 -24.22 -17.46 -39.97
CA THR A 12 -22.86 -17.62 -39.44
C THR A 12 -22.03 -16.33 -39.43
N LEU A 13 -22.40 -15.29 -40.18
CA LEU A 13 -21.63 -14.04 -40.24
C LEU A 13 -22.00 -13.04 -39.14
N PHE A 14 -23.20 -13.14 -38.54
CA PHE A 14 -23.67 -12.21 -37.50
C PHE A 14 -23.32 -12.64 -36.07
N VAL A 15 -23.05 -13.92 -35.82
CA VAL A 15 -22.75 -14.43 -34.48
C VAL A 15 -21.30 -14.16 -34.06
N GLY A 16 -20.37 -14.07 -35.03
CA GLY A 16 -18.94 -13.82 -34.75
C GLY A 16 -18.61 -12.41 -34.29
N LEU A 17 -19.44 -11.40 -34.62
CA LEU A 17 -19.15 -10.00 -34.32
C LEU A 17 -19.69 -9.54 -32.95
N PHE A 18 -20.62 -10.29 -32.35
CA PHE A 18 -21.17 -9.99 -31.02
C PHE A 18 -20.36 -10.60 -29.88
N ALA A 19 -19.59 -11.67 -30.13
CA ALA A 19 -18.77 -12.33 -29.12
C ALA A 19 -17.44 -11.61 -28.85
N LEU A 20 -16.97 -10.76 -29.77
CA LEU A 20 -15.68 -10.06 -29.62
C LEU A 20 -15.79 -8.73 -28.86
N SER A 21 -16.98 -8.15 -28.72
CA SER A 21 -17.21 -6.90 -27.98
C SER A 21 -17.43 -7.11 -26.47
N MET A 22 -17.74 -8.33 -26.04
CA MET A 22 -18.01 -8.66 -24.63
C MET A 22 -16.75 -8.99 -23.81
N LEU A 23 -15.58 -9.09 -24.46
CA LEU A 23 -14.31 -9.41 -23.79
C LEU A 23 -13.54 -8.18 -23.26
N LEU A 24 -14.02 -6.96 -23.48
CA LEU A 24 -13.31 -5.71 -23.14
C LEU A 24 -13.77 -5.04 -21.83
N LEU A 25 -14.72 -5.61 -21.09
CA LEU A 25 -15.32 -4.98 -19.91
C LEU A 25 -14.70 -5.37 -18.56
N THR A 26 -13.71 -6.26 -18.53
CA THR A 26 -13.18 -6.82 -17.26
C THR A 26 -12.02 -6.04 -16.64
N ALA A 27 -11.67 -4.84 -17.13
CA ALA A 27 -10.47 -4.13 -16.71
C ALA A 27 -10.66 -3.07 -15.59
N CYS A 28 -11.87 -2.86 -15.06
CA CYS A 28 -12.12 -1.73 -14.14
C CYS A 28 -12.01 -2.02 -12.63
N GLN A 29 -11.68 -3.24 -12.19
CA GLN A 29 -11.83 -3.60 -10.77
C GLN A 29 -10.64 -3.24 -9.87
N GLN A 30 -9.51 -2.78 -10.44
CA GLN A 30 -8.30 -2.47 -9.66
C GLN A 30 -8.26 -1.05 -9.09
N GLN A 31 -9.12 -0.13 -9.54
CA GLN A 31 -9.03 1.29 -9.17
C GLN A 31 -9.78 1.65 -7.87
N GLN A 32 -10.62 0.75 -7.34
CA GLN A 32 -11.46 1.04 -6.17
C GLN A 32 -10.68 0.95 -4.84
N ILE A 33 -9.67 0.09 -4.74
CA ILE A 33 -8.97 -0.18 -3.46
C ILE A 33 -8.21 1.05 -2.95
N LYS A 34 -7.65 1.87 -3.85
CA LYS A 34 -6.99 3.13 -3.47
C LYS A 34 -7.95 4.17 -2.88
N LYS A 35 -9.26 4.02 -3.10
CA LYS A 35 -10.27 4.95 -2.58
C LYS A 35 -10.67 4.62 -1.14
N ASP A 36 -10.58 3.35 -0.76
CA ASP A 36 -11.12 2.88 0.53
C ASP A 36 -10.06 2.85 1.64
N ILE A 37 -8.77 2.96 1.30
CA ILE A 37 -7.67 3.08 2.26
C ILE A 37 -6.99 4.43 2.03
N GLU A 38 -7.09 5.32 3.02
CA GLU A 38 -6.44 6.63 2.98
C GLU A 38 -5.19 6.61 3.87
N VAL A 39 -4.10 7.16 3.37
CA VAL A 39 -2.89 7.42 4.16
C VAL A 39 -2.68 8.92 4.23
N LYS A 40 -2.68 9.46 5.44
CA LYS A 40 -2.53 10.88 5.73
C LYS A 40 -1.23 11.16 6.44
N ASP A 41 -0.69 12.34 6.20
CA ASP A 41 0.50 12.87 6.86
C ASP A 41 1.65 11.87 6.89
N ALA A 42 1.99 11.28 5.75
CA ALA A 42 3.12 10.37 5.63
C ALA A 42 4.44 11.14 5.65
N TRP A 43 5.29 10.90 6.66
CA TRP A 43 6.58 11.58 6.80
C TRP A 43 7.67 10.71 7.43
N LEU A 44 8.91 11.00 7.05
CA LEU A 44 10.12 10.38 7.59
C LEU A 44 10.82 11.35 8.54
N ARG A 45 11.34 10.83 9.65
CA ARG A 45 12.18 11.63 10.55
C ARG A 45 13.49 12.01 9.86
N ALA A 46 13.86 13.28 9.96
CA ALA A 46 15.19 13.75 9.61
C ALA A 46 16.24 12.96 10.41
N MET A 47 17.25 12.46 9.72
CA MET A 47 18.26 11.58 10.30
C MET A 47 19.31 12.39 11.07
N PRO A 48 19.68 11.98 12.29
CA PRO A 48 20.89 12.50 12.95
C PRO A 48 22.12 12.25 12.08
N GLU A 49 23.12 13.14 12.17
CA GLU A 49 24.39 12.97 11.45
C GLU A 49 25.01 11.59 11.74
N GLY A 50 25.45 10.89 10.69
CA GLY A 50 26.04 9.55 10.78
C GLY A 50 25.06 8.41 11.04
N SER A 51 23.77 8.68 11.31
CA SER A 51 22.76 7.62 11.43
C SER A 51 22.52 6.94 10.07
N ARG A 52 22.21 5.64 10.10
CA ARG A 52 21.69 4.88 8.95
C ARG A 52 20.28 4.34 9.20
N SER A 53 19.59 4.88 10.19
CA SER A 53 18.24 4.50 10.56
C SER A 53 17.35 5.74 10.68
N THR A 54 16.09 5.57 10.29
CA THR A 54 15.03 6.58 10.44
C THR A 54 13.72 5.90 10.82
N ALA A 55 12.73 6.70 11.20
CA ALA A 55 11.37 6.26 11.47
C ALA A 55 10.39 6.95 10.51
N GLY A 56 9.44 6.17 10.00
CA GLY A 56 8.30 6.64 9.22
C GLY A 56 7.04 6.70 10.06
N PHE A 57 6.24 7.73 9.80
CA PHE A 57 5.03 8.08 10.53
C PHE A 57 3.93 8.44 9.54
N MET A 58 2.68 8.15 9.89
CA MET A 58 1.50 8.38 9.07
C MET A 58 0.24 8.09 9.88
N THR A 59 -0.92 8.46 9.35
CA THR A 59 -2.21 7.93 9.80
C THR A 59 -2.83 7.12 8.68
N ILE A 60 -3.19 5.86 8.96
CA ILE A 60 -3.99 5.04 8.04
C ILE A 60 -5.45 5.14 8.47
N ILE A 61 -6.34 5.42 7.52
CA ILE A 61 -7.79 5.37 7.68
C ILE A 61 -8.33 4.26 6.79
N ASN A 62 -9.03 3.32 7.41
CA ASN A 62 -9.73 2.23 6.76
C ASN A 62 -11.20 2.61 6.57
N ASN A 63 -11.58 2.99 5.35
CA ASN A 63 -12.97 3.26 4.98
C ASN A 63 -13.71 2.01 4.49
N THR A 64 -13.11 0.82 4.60
CA THR A 64 -13.78 -0.43 4.23
C THR A 64 -14.73 -0.89 5.34
N ASN A 65 -15.49 -1.95 5.08
CA ASN A 65 -16.39 -2.56 6.06
C ASN A 65 -15.79 -3.78 6.78
N LYS A 66 -14.47 -3.97 6.70
CA LYS A 66 -13.74 -5.10 7.28
C LYS A 66 -12.44 -4.63 7.92
N PRO A 67 -11.90 -5.35 8.91
CA PRO A 67 -10.57 -5.06 9.43
C PRO A 67 -9.51 -5.12 8.33
N LEU A 68 -8.64 -4.12 8.28
CA LEU A 68 -7.51 -4.06 7.38
C LEU A 68 -6.26 -4.60 8.08
N ILE A 69 -5.66 -5.65 7.54
CA ILE A 69 -4.45 -6.26 8.14
C ILE A 69 -3.21 -5.71 7.43
N PHE A 70 -2.43 -4.89 8.14
CA PHE A 70 -1.17 -4.33 7.67
C PHE A 70 -0.03 -5.30 8.00
N LYS A 71 0.56 -5.90 6.96
CA LYS A 71 1.48 -7.04 7.08
C LYS A 71 2.94 -6.63 7.05
N ASP A 72 3.32 -5.73 6.16
CA ASP A 72 4.75 -5.44 5.95
C ASP A 72 4.99 -4.10 5.27
N VAL A 73 6.24 -3.65 5.28
CA VAL A 73 6.70 -2.43 4.64
C VAL A 73 7.95 -2.72 3.80
N GLU A 74 7.92 -2.30 2.54
CA GLU A 74 9.05 -2.44 1.64
C GLU A 74 9.64 -1.09 1.26
N VAL A 75 10.98 -1.03 1.23
CA VAL A 75 11.76 0.15 0.86
C VAL A 75 12.93 -0.25 -0.03
N SER A 76 12.97 0.31 -1.24
CA SER A 76 14.04 0.04 -2.20
C SER A 76 15.35 0.79 -1.89
N TRP A 77 15.31 1.82 -1.04
CA TRP A 77 16.42 2.74 -0.72
C TRP A 77 17.12 2.45 0.63
N ALA A 78 16.66 1.46 1.39
CA ALA A 78 17.28 0.98 2.62
C ALA A 78 17.44 -0.55 2.62
N ARG A 79 17.99 -1.14 3.70
CA ARG A 79 18.17 -2.60 3.81
C ARG A 79 16.88 -3.33 4.16
N HIS A 80 16.06 -2.76 5.04
CA HIS A 80 14.73 -3.28 5.42
C HIS A 80 13.95 -2.22 6.19
N ALA A 81 12.63 -2.38 6.20
CA ALA A 81 11.69 -1.65 7.04
C ALA A 81 10.87 -2.64 7.86
N MET A 82 10.41 -2.24 9.04
CA MET A 82 9.67 -3.11 9.96
C MET A 82 8.63 -2.29 10.73
N LEU A 83 7.51 -2.92 11.08
CA LEU A 83 6.50 -2.33 11.97
C LEU A 83 6.96 -2.45 13.42
N HIS A 84 7.04 -1.33 14.13
CA HIS A 84 7.51 -1.26 15.50
C HIS A 84 6.51 -0.55 16.40
N GLU A 85 6.52 -0.89 17.69
CA GLU A 85 5.82 -0.15 18.75
C GLU A 85 6.79 0.21 19.87
N SER A 86 6.75 1.48 20.28
CA SER A 86 7.46 1.95 21.48
C SER A 86 6.57 1.78 22.70
N LYS A 87 7.07 1.10 23.73
CA LYS A 87 6.37 0.89 25.01
C LYS A 87 7.30 1.09 26.19
N VAL A 88 6.78 1.63 27.29
CA VAL A 88 7.48 1.65 28.56
C VAL A 88 7.16 0.35 29.30
N VAL A 89 8.18 -0.45 29.57
CA VAL A 89 8.08 -1.70 30.33
C VAL A 89 9.06 -1.61 31.48
N ASP A 90 8.57 -1.67 32.71
CA ASP A 90 9.36 -1.55 33.94
C ASP A 90 10.19 -0.25 34.01
N GLY A 91 9.59 0.87 33.59
CA GLY A 91 10.25 2.19 33.56
C GLY A 91 11.29 2.36 32.43
N MET A 92 11.49 1.35 31.59
CA MET A 92 12.40 1.42 30.44
C MET A 92 11.63 1.47 29.12
N ALA A 93 12.00 2.41 28.25
CA ALA A 93 11.48 2.45 26.89
C ALA A 93 12.04 1.27 26.07
N LYS A 94 11.16 0.48 25.47
CA LYS A 94 11.47 -0.63 24.57
C LYS A 94 10.83 -0.39 23.21
N MET A 95 11.53 -0.77 22.15
CA MET A 95 10.98 -0.86 20.80
C MET A 95 10.72 -2.32 20.50
N LEU A 96 9.48 -2.67 20.22
CA LEU A 96 9.03 -4.03 19.94
C LEU A 96 8.71 -4.15 18.46
N HIS A 97 9.24 -5.17 17.81
CA HIS A 97 8.84 -5.55 16.46
C HIS A 97 7.41 -6.10 16.47
N LEU A 98 6.66 -5.84 15.41
CA LEU A 98 5.30 -6.30 15.17
C LEU A 98 5.27 -7.02 13.83
N ASP A 99 4.73 -8.25 13.82
CA ASP A 99 4.60 -9.05 12.59
C ASP A 99 3.46 -8.53 11.70
N ASP A 100 2.37 -8.05 12.31
CA ASP A 100 1.27 -7.38 11.64
C ASP A 100 0.49 -6.46 12.59
N LEU A 101 -0.42 -5.67 11.99
CA LEU A 101 -1.32 -4.77 12.69
C LEU A 101 -2.72 -4.88 12.09
N THR A 102 -3.72 -5.08 12.94
CA THR A 102 -5.14 -4.98 12.55
C THR A 102 -5.62 -3.54 12.72
N ILE A 103 -6.15 -2.96 11.66
CA ILE A 103 -6.69 -1.59 11.62
C ILE A 103 -8.19 -1.69 11.39
N GLU A 104 -8.97 -1.38 12.42
CA GLU A 104 -10.45 -1.35 12.34
C GLU A 104 -10.90 -0.11 11.55
N ASP A 105 -10.85 1.08 12.18
CA ASP A 105 -11.25 2.34 11.53
C ASP A 105 -10.03 3.20 11.17
N GLN A 106 -9.14 3.44 12.13
CA GLN A 106 -7.99 4.31 11.98
C GLN A 106 -6.84 3.84 12.86
N MET A 107 -5.60 4.01 12.38
CA MET A 107 -4.40 3.78 13.18
C MET A 107 -3.35 4.86 12.91
N SER A 108 -2.89 5.50 13.99
CA SER A 108 -1.81 6.48 13.97
C SER A 108 -0.45 5.84 14.23
N PHE A 109 0.53 6.26 13.44
CA PHE A 109 1.96 5.97 13.60
C PHE A 109 2.66 7.28 13.92
N GLU A 110 3.13 7.43 15.16
CA GLU A 110 3.60 8.69 15.74
C GLU A 110 4.86 8.48 16.61
N PRO A 111 5.68 9.53 16.81
CA PRO A 111 6.85 9.46 17.67
C PRO A 111 6.51 8.96 19.09
N GLY A 112 7.25 7.97 19.57
CA GLY A 112 7.01 7.38 20.90
C GLY A 112 5.87 6.37 20.97
N ALA A 113 5.22 6.06 19.84
CA ALA A 113 4.19 5.03 19.73
C ALA A 113 4.55 4.03 18.61
N LYS A 114 3.57 3.65 17.78
CA LYS A 114 3.77 2.82 16.58
C LYS A 114 4.50 3.62 15.50
N HIS A 115 5.40 2.98 14.78
CA HIS A 115 6.16 3.60 13.70
C HIS A 115 6.72 2.55 12.73
N ILE A 116 7.05 2.99 11.53
CA ILE A 116 7.85 2.18 10.60
C ILE A 116 9.32 2.41 10.94
N MET A 117 10.03 1.40 11.44
CA MET A 117 11.47 1.48 11.66
C MET A 117 12.21 1.09 10.38
N ILE A 118 13.07 1.98 9.88
CA ILE A 118 13.80 1.77 8.62
C ILE A 118 15.29 1.75 8.91
N MET A 119 15.97 0.69 8.49
CA MET A 119 17.38 0.47 8.81
C MET A 119 18.24 0.23 7.57
N GLY A 120 19.49 0.67 7.67
CA GLY A 120 20.46 0.52 6.59
C GLY A 120 20.16 1.41 5.39
N VAL A 121 19.72 2.64 5.65
CA VAL A 121 19.56 3.67 4.62
C VAL A 121 20.86 3.80 3.81
N ARG A 122 20.76 3.73 2.48
CA ARG A 122 21.94 3.71 1.58
C ARG A 122 22.52 5.10 1.34
N GLU A 123 21.66 6.09 1.18
CA GLU A 123 22.04 7.49 0.94
C GLU A 123 21.31 8.42 1.93
N PRO A 124 21.94 9.53 2.37
CA PRO A 124 21.30 10.47 3.28
C PRO A 124 19.94 10.96 2.76
N LEU A 125 18.94 10.97 3.64
CA LEU A 125 17.63 11.50 3.31
C LEU A 125 17.65 13.04 3.39
N MET A 126 17.26 13.71 2.31
CA MET A 126 17.23 15.17 2.25
C MET A 126 15.94 15.74 2.84
N LEU A 127 16.06 16.73 3.73
CA LEU A 127 14.92 17.44 4.32
C LEU A 127 14.00 18.03 3.23
N GLY A 128 12.68 17.87 3.40
CA GLY A 128 11.66 18.32 2.46
C GLY A 128 11.55 17.50 1.17
N LYS A 129 12.39 16.47 0.99
CA LYS A 129 12.24 15.51 -0.12
C LYS A 129 11.35 14.35 0.28
N SER A 130 10.69 13.77 -0.71
CA SER A 130 9.86 12.60 -0.53
C SER A 130 10.56 11.34 -1.00
N TYR A 131 10.39 10.27 -0.22
CA TYR A 131 10.90 8.94 -0.52
C TYR A 131 9.75 7.96 -0.55
N ASN A 132 9.79 7.05 -1.50
CA ASN A 132 8.73 6.11 -1.75
C ASN A 132 8.79 4.91 -0.80
N ILE A 133 7.65 4.50 -0.27
CA ILE A 133 7.51 3.33 0.59
C ILE A 133 6.28 2.54 0.14
N LEU A 134 6.42 1.23 0.02
CA LEU A 134 5.31 0.33 -0.28
C LEU A 134 4.76 -0.25 1.02
N LEU A 135 3.44 -0.12 1.21
CA LEU A 135 2.71 -0.67 2.35
C LEU A 135 1.97 -1.94 1.90
N HIS A 136 2.25 -3.07 2.54
CA HIS A 136 1.66 -4.35 2.19
C HIS A 136 0.51 -4.69 3.12
N PHE A 137 -0.69 -4.81 2.56
CA PHE A 137 -1.89 -5.21 3.29
C PHE A 137 -2.35 -6.59 2.83
N GLU A 138 -2.98 -7.36 3.72
CA GLU A 138 -3.43 -8.70 3.40
C GLU A 138 -4.47 -8.70 2.26
N GLY A 139 -4.19 -9.47 1.20
CA GLY A 139 -5.09 -9.64 0.06
C GLY A 139 -5.20 -8.42 -0.86
N LEU A 140 -4.35 -7.41 -0.68
CA LEU A 140 -4.32 -6.20 -1.51
C LEU A 140 -2.99 -6.08 -2.25
N GLU A 141 -3.01 -5.37 -3.38
CA GLU A 141 -1.77 -4.94 -4.02
C GLU A 141 -1.02 -3.94 -3.14
N PRO A 142 0.33 -3.88 -3.20
CA PRO A 142 1.11 -2.95 -2.40
C PRO A 142 0.70 -1.51 -2.65
N LEU A 143 0.45 -0.76 -1.57
CA LEU A 143 0.08 0.65 -1.67
C LEU A 143 1.33 1.51 -1.62
N GLU A 144 1.58 2.19 -2.73
CA GLU A 144 2.72 3.10 -2.88
C GLU A 144 2.43 4.48 -2.27
N ILE A 145 3.20 4.86 -1.25
CA ILE A 145 3.06 6.13 -0.52
C ILE A 145 4.39 6.90 -0.50
N ASN A 146 4.31 8.21 -0.75
CA ASN A 146 5.45 9.11 -0.64
C ASN A 146 5.53 9.73 0.76
N PHE A 147 6.65 9.51 1.44
CA PHE A 147 6.91 10.07 2.77
C PHE A 147 7.87 11.24 2.66
N GLU A 148 7.45 12.43 3.06
CA GLU A 148 8.31 13.62 3.11
C GLU A 148 9.23 13.61 4.34
N VAL A 149 10.50 13.98 4.18
CA VAL A 149 11.44 14.08 5.30
C VAL A 149 11.21 15.38 6.07
N ARG A 150 10.94 15.28 7.38
CA ARG A 150 10.66 16.41 8.28
C ARG A 150 11.40 16.26 9.61
N HIS A 151 11.59 17.37 10.33
CA HIS A 151 12.04 17.28 11.72
C HIS A 151 10.94 16.67 12.60
N ALA A 152 11.33 15.91 13.63
CA ALA A 152 10.39 15.54 14.67
C ALA A 152 10.06 16.80 15.48
N ASN A 153 8.77 17.11 15.61
CA ASN A 153 8.26 18.18 16.48
C ASN A 153 8.32 17.77 17.95
#